data_AF-A0A455BTQ5-F1
#
_entry.id   AF-A0A455BTQ5-F1
#
_cell.length_a   1.000
_cell.length_b   1.000
_cell.length_c   1.000
_cell.angle_alpha   90.00
_cell.angle_beta   90.00
_cell.angle_gamma   90.00
#
_symmetry.space_group_name_H-M   'P 1'
#
loop_
_entity.id
_entity.type
_entity.pdbx_description
1 polymer ?
#
loop_
_entity_poly.entity_id
_entity_poly.type
_entity_poly.pdbx_seq_one_letter_code
_entity_poly.pdbx_strand_id
1 'polypeptide(L)'
;MDSEIKEEIPVHEEFILCCGIETQVLKCGPWTDLINAQIANRPKLLIFIIPGNPGFSAFYVPFAKALYSSTKRRFPVWVISHAGHALAPKDKKILTTSDDPNAQEIKDIYGLRGQVEHKLAFLRTHVPKEMKLVVIGHSIGCYFSLQVLKHAPELPVIRSFLLFPTIERMSESPNGKLATPLLCWLRYAFYVPGYLLLKPWPEKIKSLVIRMLLRRMNLQSEFSFLNILEPFCLINAAYLGSQEMMEVVKRDNETIKEHLSKEMADMVADWLKDDLSKI
;
A
#
# COMPACT_ATOMS: atom_id res chain seq x y z
N MET A 1 -7.73 -37.62 -16.17
CA MET A 1 -7.88 -36.16 -16.31
C MET A 1 -8.26 -35.67 -14.93
N ASP A 2 -7.26 -35.51 -14.08
CA ASP A 2 -7.48 -35.08 -12.71
C ASP A 2 -7.80 -33.59 -12.77
N SER A 3 -9.06 -33.25 -12.60
CA SER A 3 -9.48 -31.90 -12.28
C SER A 3 -8.87 -31.58 -10.91
N GLU A 4 -7.66 -30.99 -10.90
CA GLU A 4 -7.14 -30.30 -9.74
C GLU A 4 -8.25 -29.34 -9.27
N ILE A 5 -8.91 -29.71 -8.18
CA ILE A 5 -9.75 -28.79 -7.43
C ILE A 5 -8.78 -27.67 -7.06
N LYS A 6 -8.85 -26.53 -7.77
CA LYS A 6 -8.07 -25.34 -7.43
C LYS A 6 -8.57 -24.89 -6.07
N GLU A 7 -7.92 -25.42 -5.04
CA GLU A 7 -8.17 -25.08 -3.66
C GLU A 7 -8.08 -23.56 -3.54
N GLU A 8 -9.19 -22.95 -3.12
CA GLU A 8 -9.33 -21.50 -3.09
C GLU A 8 -8.27 -20.89 -2.18
N ILE A 9 -7.56 -19.89 -2.68
CA ILE A 9 -6.49 -19.24 -1.91
C ILE A 9 -7.15 -18.32 -0.87
N PRO A 10 -6.97 -18.58 0.44
CA PRO A 10 -7.61 -17.78 1.46
C PRO A 10 -7.01 -16.38 1.50
N VAL A 11 -7.87 -15.37 1.54
CA VAL A 11 -7.49 -13.99 1.80
C VAL A 11 -8.38 -13.47 2.93
N HIS A 12 -7.74 -13.05 4.02
CA HIS A 12 -8.41 -12.52 5.20
C HIS A 12 -8.35 -11.00 5.18
N GLU A 13 -9.51 -10.36 5.37
CA GLU A 13 -9.61 -8.92 5.54
C GLU A 13 -9.70 -8.57 7.01
N GLU A 14 -8.77 -7.74 7.45
CA GLU A 14 -8.73 -7.19 8.80
C GLU A 14 -8.75 -5.66 8.76
N PHE A 15 -9.38 -5.07 9.77
CA PHE A 15 -9.29 -3.64 10.06
C PHE A 15 -8.59 -3.47 11.40
N ILE A 16 -7.51 -2.71 11.40
CA ILE A 16 -6.69 -2.46 12.58
C ILE A 16 -6.63 -0.97 12.87
N LEU A 17 -6.45 -0.61 14.13
CA LEU A 17 -6.19 0.76 14.52
C LEU A 17 -4.68 0.98 14.54
N CYS A 18 -4.13 1.62 13.51
CA CYS A 18 -2.70 1.91 13.40
C CYS A 18 -2.49 3.42 13.44
N CYS A 19 -1.68 3.91 14.38
CA CYS A 19 -1.48 5.34 14.61
C CYS A 19 -2.80 6.12 14.82
N GLY A 20 -3.76 5.50 15.50
CA GLY A 20 -5.09 6.09 15.73
C GLY A 20 -6.01 6.10 14.51
N ILE A 21 -5.62 5.50 13.37
CA ILE A 21 -6.42 5.46 12.14
C ILE A 21 -6.79 4.02 11.77
N GLU A 22 -8.06 3.83 11.42
CA GLU A 22 -8.56 2.59 10.83
C GLU A 22 -7.82 2.28 9.53
N THR A 23 -7.20 1.10 9.49
CA THR A 23 -6.36 0.66 8.38
C THR A 23 -6.79 -0.73 7.96
N GLN A 24 -7.06 -0.90 6.66
CA GLN A 24 -7.38 -2.20 6.09
C GLN A 24 -6.08 -2.95 5.77
N VAL A 25 -6.03 -4.22 6.15
CA VAL A 25 -4.94 -5.13 5.78
C VAL A 25 -5.55 -6.38 5.19
N LEU A 26 -5.09 -6.76 4.00
CA LEU A 26 -5.46 -8.01 3.35
C LEU A 26 -4.32 -9.00 3.50
N LYS A 27 -4.61 -10.16 4.08
CA LYS A 27 -3.63 -11.20 4.40
C LYS A 27 -3.91 -12.45 3.59
N CYS A 28 -3.07 -12.73 2.60
CA CYS A 28 -3.17 -13.90 1.74
C CYS A 28 -2.36 -15.07 2.31
N GLY A 29 -3.00 -16.22 2.45
CA GLY A 29 -2.47 -17.42 3.12
C GLY A 29 -3.04 -17.61 4.54
N PRO A 30 -2.74 -18.75 5.18
CA PRO A 30 -3.36 -19.14 6.46
C PRO A 30 -2.84 -18.36 7.68
N TRP A 31 -1.79 -17.54 7.52
CA TRP A 31 -1.16 -16.82 8.62
C TRP A 31 -1.70 -15.40 8.74
N THR A 32 -2.62 -15.21 9.67
CA THR A 32 -3.25 -13.92 9.99
C THR A 32 -2.58 -13.23 11.18
N ASP A 33 -2.22 -13.97 12.23
CA ASP A 33 -1.51 -13.43 13.40
C ASP A 33 -0.09 -13.99 13.49
N LEU A 34 0.91 -13.23 13.01
CA LEU A 34 2.31 -13.65 13.03
C LEU A 34 2.95 -13.56 14.42
N ILE A 35 2.40 -12.77 15.32
CA ILE A 35 2.97 -12.54 16.66
C ILE A 35 2.62 -13.70 17.58
N ASN A 36 1.35 -14.09 17.59
CA ASN A 36 0.86 -15.15 18.46
C ASN A 36 0.92 -16.55 17.82
N ALA A 37 1.25 -16.64 16.52
CA ALA A 37 1.47 -17.94 15.88
C ALA A 37 2.56 -18.75 16.59
N GLN A 38 2.27 -20.02 16.87
CA GLN A 38 3.24 -20.98 17.39
C GLN A 38 4.50 -21.01 16.51
N ILE A 39 5.67 -20.98 17.13
CA ILE A 39 6.97 -20.86 16.43
C ILE A 39 7.14 -21.95 15.37
N ALA A 40 6.73 -23.19 15.64
CA ALA A 40 6.82 -24.31 14.71
C ALA A 40 6.03 -24.10 13.41
N ASN A 41 4.93 -23.34 13.48
CA ASN A 41 4.02 -23.08 12.36
C ASN A 41 4.21 -21.68 11.76
N ARG A 42 5.15 -20.89 12.26
CA ARG A 42 5.39 -19.52 11.79
C ARG A 42 6.14 -19.54 10.45
N PRO A 43 5.71 -18.76 9.45
CA PRO A 43 6.45 -18.65 8.20
C PRO A 43 7.80 -17.98 8.47
N LYS A 44 8.81 -18.30 7.65
CA LYS A 44 10.16 -17.73 7.81
C LYS A 44 10.32 -16.35 7.17
N LEU A 45 9.34 -15.94 6.37
CA LEU A 45 9.39 -14.74 5.55
C LEU A 45 7.98 -14.23 5.31
N LEU A 46 7.82 -12.91 5.33
CA LEU A 46 6.61 -12.19 4.94
C LEU A 46 6.89 -11.38 3.67
N ILE A 47 5.99 -11.48 2.69
CA ILE A 47 5.93 -10.57 1.55
C ILE A 47 4.94 -9.46 1.90
N PHE A 48 5.41 -8.21 1.92
CA PHE A 48 4.63 -7.05 2.32
C PHE A 48 4.48 -6.08 1.14
N ILE A 49 3.26 -5.84 0.72
CA ILE A 49 2.93 -4.98 -0.42
C ILE A 49 2.45 -3.62 0.11
N ILE A 50 3.12 -2.57 -0.36
CA ILE A 50 2.72 -1.17 -0.16
C ILE A 50 2.13 -0.65 -1.48
N PRO A 51 0.82 -0.37 -1.53
CA PRO A 51 0.14 0.16 -2.70
C PRO A 51 0.71 1.49 -3.22
N GLY A 52 0.33 1.83 -4.44
CA GLY A 52 0.38 3.20 -4.97
C GLY A 52 -0.83 4.04 -4.57
N ASN A 53 -1.01 5.22 -5.18
CA ASN A 53 -2.14 6.09 -4.93
C ASN A 53 -3.21 5.96 -6.05
N PRO A 54 -4.49 5.69 -5.72
CA PRO A 54 -5.04 5.48 -4.38
C PRO A 54 -4.64 4.16 -3.73
N GLY A 55 -4.31 4.24 -2.43
CA GLY A 55 -3.84 3.14 -1.59
C GLY A 55 -4.90 2.12 -1.17
N PHE A 56 -5.75 1.68 -2.09
CA PHE A 56 -6.76 0.65 -1.84
C PHE A 56 -6.12 -0.75 -1.94
N SER A 57 -6.04 -1.46 -0.82
CA SER A 57 -5.39 -2.78 -0.74
C SER A 57 -6.07 -3.84 -1.63
N ALA A 58 -7.40 -3.76 -1.81
CA ALA A 58 -8.19 -4.70 -2.57
C ALA A 58 -7.82 -4.80 -4.07
N PHE A 59 -7.19 -3.77 -4.65
CA PHE A 59 -6.67 -3.83 -6.03
C PHE A 59 -5.53 -4.82 -6.21
N TYR A 60 -4.82 -5.16 -5.12
CA TYR A 60 -3.63 -6.01 -5.17
C TYR A 60 -3.95 -7.47 -4.84
N VAL A 61 -5.21 -7.82 -4.57
CA VAL A 61 -5.60 -9.20 -4.21
C VAL A 61 -5.24 -10.22 -5.30
N PRO A 62 -5.54 -9.97 -6.60
CA PRO A 62 -5.13 -10.92 -7.65
C PRO A 62 -3.61 -11.10 -7.69
N PHE A 63 -2.86 -10.01 -7.51
CA PHE A 63 -1.39 -10.03 -7.49
C PHE A 63 -0.86 -10.77 -6.25
N ALA A 64 -1.45 -10.55 -5.08
CA ALA A 64 -1.10 -11.24 -3.84
C ALA A 64 -1.37 -12.76 -3.95
N LYS A 65 -2.52 -13.16 -4.52
CA LYS A 65 -2.84 -14.58 -4.79
C LYS A 65 -1.86 -15.19 -5.78
N ALA A 66 -1.48 -14.47 -6.83
CA ALA A 66 -0.48 -14.91 -7.79
C ALA A 66 0.91 -15.10 -7.14
N LEU A 67 1.36 -14.14 -6.33
CA LEU A 67 2.63 -14.25 -5.58
C LEU A 67 2.61 -15.41 -4.58
N TYR A 68 1.52 -15.57 -3.84
CA TYR A 68 1.34 -16.68 -2.90
C TYR A 68 1.42 -18.03 -3.62
N SER A 69 0.80 -18.15 -4.80
CA SER A 69 0.88 -19.36 -5.63
C SER A 69 2.29 -19.61 -6.13
N SER A 70 2.95 -18.58 -6.69
CA SER A 70 4.31 -18.67 -7.24
C SER A 70 5.36 -19.02 -6.20
N THR A 71 5.13 -18.67 -4.93
CA THR A 71 6.01 -19.06 -3.81
C THR A 71 5.73 -20.46 -3.27
N LYS A 72 4.88 -21.24 -3.96
CA LYS A 72 4.39 -22.56 -3.54
C LYS A 72 3.66 -22.50 -2.20
N ARG A 73 2.91 -21.40 -1.96
CA ARG A 73 2.09 -21.17 -0.76
C ARG A 73 2.87 -21.14 0.56
N ARG A 74 4.19 -20.91 0.51
CA ARG A 74 5.10 -20.99 1.67
C ARG A 74 5.18 -19.72 2.52
N PHE A 75 4.89 -18.57 1.92
CA PHE A 75 5.09 -17.27 2.56
C PHE A 75 3.80 -16.48 2.49
N PRO A 76 3.27 -15.94 3.60
CA PRO A 76 2.12 -15.05 3.56
C PRO A 76 2.43 -13.80 2.72
N VAL A 77 1.39 -13.27 2.07
CA VAL A 77 1.46 -12.01 1.35
C VAL A 77 0.47 -11.05 1.98
N TRP A 78 0.97 -9.97 2.57
CA TRP A 78 0.14 -8.95 3.22
C TRP A 78 0.12 -7.68 2.40
N VAL A 79 -1.04 -7.04 2.31
CA VAL A 79 -1.24 -5.75 1.63
C VAL A 79 -1.86 -4.77 2.60
N ILE A 80 -1.19 -3.65 2.84
CA ILE A 80 -1.68 -2.58 3.73
C ILE A 80 -2.33 -1.47 2.91
N SER A 81 -3.51 -0.96 3.30
CA SER A 81 -4.05 0.26 2.72
C SER A 81 -3.31 1.50 3.22
N HIS A 82 -3.29 2.58 2.47
CA HIS A 82 -2.83 3.87 3.02
C HIS A 82 -3.77 4.36 4.13
N ALA A 83 -3.24 5.03 5.15
CA ALA A 83 -4.04 5.60 6.22
C ALA A 83 -5.08 6.56 5.64
N GLY A 84 -6.36 6.42 6.01
CA GLY A 84 -7.46 7.23 5.49
C GLY A 84 -7.98 6.85 4.12
N HIS A 85 -7.45 5.79 3.48
CA HIS A 85 -7.93 5.27 2.18
C HIS A 85 -8.86 4.06 2.35
N ALA A 86 -9.17 3.66 3.58
CA ALA A 86 -10.18 2.66 3.84
C ALA A 86 -10.97 3.07 5.09
N LEU A 87 -12.25 2.70 5.11
CA LEU A 87 -13.11 2.79 6.29
C LEU A 87 -13.57 1.38 6.64
N ALA A 88 -13.58 1.06 7.93
CA ALA A 88 -14.16 -0.19 8.39
C ALA A 88 -15.68 -0.17 8.16
N PRO A 89 -16.29 -1.24 7.61
CA PRO A 89 -17.73 -1.40 7.64
C PRO A 89 -18.23 -1.38 9.09
N LYS A 90 -19.43 -0.83 9.33
CA LYS A 90 -19.98 -0.63 10.69
C LYS A 90 -20.01 -1.89 11.56
N ASP A 91 -20.15 -3.06 10.92
CA ASP A 91 -20.27 -4.35 11.60
C ASP A 91 -18.92 -5.08 11.76
N LYS A 92 -17.81 -4.50 11.27
CA LYS A 92 -16.48 -5.10 11.37
C LYS A 92 -15.77 -4.64 12.64
N LYS A 93 -15.26 -5.61 13.40
CA LYS A 93 -14.42 -5.35 14.56
C LYS A 93 -13.11 -4.71 14.11
N ILE A 94 -12.78 -3.57 14.70
CA ILE A 94 -11.47 -2.93 14.58
C ILE A 94 -10.58 -3.54 15.66
N LEU A 95 -9.43 -4.08 15.26
CA LEU A 95 -8.45 -4.62 16.20
C LEU A 95 -7.61 -3.45 16.74
N THR A 96 -7.66 -3.25 18.06
CA THR A 96 -6.78 -2.32 18.77
C THR A 96 -5.42 -2.96 18.96
N THR A 97 -4.37 -2.18 18.76
CA THR A 97 -2.98 -2.65 18.79
C THR A 97 -2.21 -1.83 19.81
N SER A 98 -1.15 -2.38 20.38
CA SER A 98 -0.24 -1.58 21.20
C SER A 98 0.41 -0.50 20.34
N ASP A 99 0.63 0.67 20.91
CA ASP A 99 1.36 1.74 20.23
C ASP A 99 2.81 1.30 19.95
N ASP A 100 3.37 1.73 18.81
CA ASP A 100 4.79 1.54 18.52
C ASP A 100 5.59 2.34 19.58
N PRO A 101 6.44 1.70 20.39
CA PRO A 101 7.25 2.40 21.40
C PRO A 101 8.22 3.41 20.80
N ASN A 102 8.51 3.33 19.50
CA ASN A 102 9.34 4.28 18.75
C ASN A 102 8.52 5.24 17.88
N ALA A 103 7.19 5.28 18.04
CA ALA A 103 6.33 6.15 17.25
C ALA A 103 6.70 7.62 17.45
N GLN A 104 6.95 8.33 16.35
CA GLN A 104 7.02 9.79 16.38
C GLN A 104 5.62 10.38 16.48
N GLU A 105 5.51 11.60 17.02
CA GLU A 105 4.25 12.35 16.96
C GLU A 105 3.86 12.61 15.51
N ILE A 106 2.75 12.02 15.07
CA ILE A 106 2.26 12.17 13.69
C ILE A 106 1.25 13.31 13.62
N LYS A 107 1.72 14.49 13.20
CA LYS A 107 0.86 15.69 13.03
C LYS A 107 -0.07 15.59 11.83
N ASP A 108 0.41 15.01 10.74
CA ASP A 108 -0.35 14.81 9.50
C ASP A 108 -0.21 13.37 9.04
N ILE A 109 -1.13 12.51 9.50
CA ILE A 109 -1.14 11.06 9.21
C ILE A 109 -1.53 10.76 7.74
N TYR A 110 -2.24 11.66 7.07
CA TYR A 110 -2.71 11.45 5.70
C TYR A 110 -1.69 11.94 4.66
N GLY A 111 -0.80 12.85 5.04
CA GLY A 111 0.28 13.38 4.21
C GLY A 111 1.44 12.40 4.01
N LEU A 112 2.40 12.77 3.18
CA LEU A 112 3.45 11.85 2.71
C LEU A 112 4.30 11.31 3.86
N ARG A 113 4.71 12.17 4.80
CA ARG A 113 5.47 11.76 5.99
C ARG A 113 4.64 10.90 6.95
N GLY A 114 3.40 11.26 7.22
CA GLY A 114 2.54 10.45 8.10
C GLY A 114 2.30 9.06 7.55
N GLN A 115 2.17 8.96 6.23
CA GLN A 115 2.10 7.68 5.52
C GLN A 115 3.38 6.84 5.71
N VAL A 116 4.57 7.42 5.78
CA VAL A 116 5.81 6.68 6.11
C VAL A 116 5.74 6.13 7.53
N GLU A 117 5.48 7.00 8.51
CA GLU A 117 5.41 6.62 9.93
C GLU A 117 4.34 5.56 10.18
N HIS A 118 3.20 5.65 9.51
CA HIS A 118 2.13 4.66 9.55
C HIS A 118 2.60 3.26 9.13
N LYS A 119 3.40 3.15 8.05
CA LYS A 119 3.93 1.86 7.58
C LYS A 119 5.00 1.32 8.53
N LEU A 120 5.85 2.19 9.08
CA LEU A 120 6.86 1.85 10.07
C LEU A 120 6.21 1.30 11.35
N ALA A 121 5.23 2.01 11.90
CA ALA A 121 4.51 1.62 13.10
C ALA A 121 3.78 0.29 12.89
N PHE A 122 3.12 0.11 11.74
CA PHE A 122 2.47 -1.16 11.42
C PHE A 122 3.48 -2.32 11.44
N LEU A 123 4.61 -2.19 10.74
CA LEU A 123 5.60 -3.26 10.65
C LEU A 123 6.19 -3.60 12.03
N ARG A 124 6.53 -2.58 12.84
CA ARG A 124 7.08 -2.78 14.19
C ARG A 124 6.11 -3.45 15.15
N THR A 125 4.82 -3.14 15.02
CA THR A 125 3.79 -3.66 15.93
C THR A 125 3.23 -5.01 15.50
N HIS A 126 3.22 -5.34 14.20
CA HIS A 126 2.54 -6.54 13.69
C HIS A 126 3.46 -7.61 13.10
N VAL A 127 4.73 -7.30 12.86
CA VAL A 127 5.68 -8.25 12.29
C VAL A 127 6.70 -8.62 13.37
N PRO A 128 6.90 -9.93 13.66
CA PRO A 128 7.93 -10.37 14.59
C PRO A 128 9.32 -9.87 14.16
N LYS A 129 10.15 -9.43 15.11
CA LYS A 129 11.45 -8.80 14.83
C LYS A 129 12.39 -9.70 14.02
N GLU A 130 12.29 -11.01 14.18
CA GLU A 130 13.15 -12.00 13.51
C GLU A 130 12.61 -12.43 12.13
N MET A 131 11.39 -12.01 11.76
CA MET A 131 10.73 -12.39 10.52
C MET A 131 11.35 -11.68 9.33
N LYS A 132 11.96 -12.42 8.39
CA LYS A 132 12.51 -11.82 7.16
C LYS A 132 11.42 -11.14 6.34
N LEU A 133 11.73 -9.98 5.77
CA LEU A 133 10.78 -9.19 4.99
C LEU A 133 11.21 -9.07 3.53
N VAL A 134 10.24 -9.25 2.62
CA VAL A 134 10.31 -8.77 1.24
C VAL A 134 9.29 -7.67 1.09
N VAL A 135 9.74 -6.45 0.80
CA VAL A 135 8.86 -5.30 0.61
C VAL A 135 8.64 -5.07 -0.87
N ILE A 136 7.40 -4.89 -1.29
CA ILE A 136 7.03 -4.59 -2.68
C ILE A 136 6.29 -3.26 -2.67
N GLY A 137 6.89 -2.22 -3.23
CA GLY A 137 6.23 -0.93 -3.45
C GLY A 137 5.66 -0.86 -4.86
N HIS A 138 4.49 -0.25 -5.03
CA HIS A 138 3.98 0.14 -6.35
C HIS A 138 3.78 1.66 -6.43
N SER A 139 4.26 2.31 -7.50
CA SER A 139 4.15 3.77 -7.68
C SER A 139 4.68 4.52 -6.44
N ILE A 140 3.87 5.31 -5.73
CA ILE A 140 4.29 5.99 -4.49
C ILE A 140 4.66 5.01 -3.37
N GLY A 141 4.13 3.78 -3.40
CA GLY A 141 4.55 2.70 -2.54
C GLY A 141 6.05 2.41 -2.62
N CYS A 142 6.70 2.69 -3.76
CA CYS A 142 8.15 2.58 -3.90
C CYS A 142 8.89 3.59 -3.02
N TYR A 143 8.42 4.84 -2.97
CA TYR A 143 8.96 5.85 -2.06
C TYR A 143 8.82 5.39 -0.60
N PHE A 144 7.64 4.89 -0.21
CA PHE A 144 7.44 4.36 1.14
C PHE A 144 8.35 3.17 1.45
N SER A 145 8.56 2.25 0.50
CA SER A 145 9.51 1.14 0.67
C SER A 145 10.94 1.62 0.94
N LEU A 146 11.40 2.66 0.22
CA LEU A 146 12.71 3.26 0.45
C LEU A 146 12.79 3.92 1.84
N GLN A 147 11.74 4.63 2.26
CA GLN A 147 11.69 5.23 3.59
C GLN A 147 11.66 4.18 4.71
N VAL A 148 11.02 3.02 4.49
CA VAL A 148 11.08 1.87 5.41
C VAL A 148 12.51 1.37 5.56
N LEU A 149 13.24 1.19 4.45
CA LEU A 149 14.65 0.77 4.48
C LEU A 149 15.53 1.78 5.24
N LYS A 150 15.29 3.08 5.05
CA LYS A 150 16.06 4.17 5.65
C LYS A 150 15.81 4.33 7.14
N HIS A 151 14.54 4.28 7.57
CA HIS A 151 14.11 4.66 8.92
C HIS A 151 13.84 3.48 9.86
N ALA A 152 13.85 2.25 9.35
CA ALA A 152 13.77 1.05 10.16
C ALA A 152 14.84 0.01 9.79
N PRO A 153 16.14 0.33 9.97
CA PRO A 153 17.23 -0.61 9.72
C PRO A 153 17.18 -1.86 10.61
N GLU A 154 16.43 -1.81 11.72
CA GLU A 154 16.16 -2.94 12.60
C GLU A 154 15.24 -3.99 11.97
N LEU A 155 14.45 -3.64 10.96
CA LEU A 155 13.59 -4.58 10.25
C LEU A 155 14.45 -5.42 9.29
N PRO A 156 14.38 -6.76 9.33
CA PRO A 156 15.21 -7.63 8.51
C PRO A 156 14.69 -7.72 7.06
N VAL A 157 14.68 -6.59 6.35
CA VAL A 157 14.32 -6.50 4.93
C VAL A 157 15.44 -7.10 4.08
N ILE A 158 15.16 -8.24 3.46
CA ILE A 158 16.12 -8.97 2.63
C ILE A 158 16.05 -8.57 1.16
N ARG A 159 14.87 -8.14 0.70
CA ARG A 159 14.62 -7.70 -0.67
C ARG A 159 13.58 -6.57 -0.71
N SER A 160 13.78 -5.62 -1.61
CA SER A 160 12.79 -4.61 -1.97
C SER A 160 12.57 -4.63 -3.48
N PHE A 161 11.30 -4.67 -3.89
CA PHE A 161 10.89 -4.59 -5.30
C PHE A 161 10.13 -3.30 -5.54
N LEU A 162 10.57 -2.52 -6.53
CA LEU A 162 9.99 -1.23 -6.87
C LEU A 162 9.21 -1.36 -8.19
N LEU A 163 7.89 -1.52 -8.11
CA LEU A 163 7.02 -1.70 -9.28
C LEU A 163 6.59 -0.32 -9.82
N PHE A 164 7.04 0.02 -11.03
CA PHE A 164 6.74 1.30 -11.69
C PHE A 164 6.99 2.52 -10.77
N PRO A 165 8.25 2.75 -10.34
CA PRO A 165 8.56 3.60 -9.21
C PRO A 165 8.19 5.08 -9.42
N THR A 166 7.49 5.64 -8.42
CA THR A 166 7.31 7.09 -8.26
C THR A 166 8.25 7.56 -7.15
N ILE A 167 9.52 7.82 -7.50
CA ILE A 167 10.59 8.17 -6.55
C ILE A 167 11.32 9.48 -6.89
N GLU A 168 11.02 10.09 -8.03
CA GLU A 168 11.53 11.39 -8.44
C GLU A 168 10.62 12.05 -9.49
N ARG A 169 10.75 13.38 -9.60
CA ARG A 169 10.22 14.22 -10.71
C ARG A 169 8.76 13.96 -11.08
N MET A 170 7.90 13.60 -10.12
CA MET A 170 6.53 13.17 -10.41
C MET A 170 5.71 14.29 -11.09
N SER A 171 5.83 15.53 -10.60
CA SER A 171 5.17 16.71 -11.17
C SER A 171 5.68 17.10 -12.55
N GLU A 172 6.87 16.67 -12.95
CA GLU A 172 7.45 16.96 -14.26
C GLU A 172 7.00 15.97 -15.35
N SER A 173 6.42 14.83 -14.97
CA SER A 173 5.88 13.85 -15.91
C SER A 173 4.72 14.45 -16.73
N PRO A 174 4.42 13.95 -17.94
CA PRO A 174 3.32 14.47 -18.76
C PRO A 174 1.98 14.48 -18.01
N ASN A 175 1.69 13.40 -17.27
CA ASN A 175 0.51 13.30 -16.42
C ASN A 175 0.62 14.20 -15.18
N GLY A 176 1.81 14.31 -14.58
CA GLY A 176 2.09 15.19 -13.45
C GLY A 176 1.85 16.66 -13.74
N LYS A 177 2.24 17.15 -14.91
CA LYS A 177 1.99 18.54 -15.32
C LYS A 177 0.50 18.88 -15.43
N LEU A 178 -0.33 17.91 -15.83
CA LEU A 178 -1.79 18.06 -15.88
C LEU A 178 -2.44 17.86 -14.51
N ALA A 179 -1.95 16.89 -13.73
CA ALA A 179 -2.53 16.53 -12.44
C ALA A 179 -2.15 17.51 -11.32
N THR A 180 -0.97 18.11 -11.35
CA THR A 180 -0.47 19.05 -10.34
C THR A 180 -1.42 20.23 -10.11
N PRO A 181 -1.89 20.99 -11.13
CA PRO A 181 -2.84 22.08 -10.88
C PRO A 181 -4.17 21.57 -10.32
N LEU A 182 -4.65 20.39 -10.76
CA LEU A 182 -5.88 19.79 -10.27
C LEU A 182 -5.77 19.38 -8.78
N LEU A 183 -4.70 18.67 -8.44
CA LEU A 183 -4.48 18.09 -7.11
C LEU A 183 -3.94 19.10 -6.11
N CYS A 184 -3.12 20.08 -6.52
CA CYS A 184 -2.51 21.04 -5.59
C CYS A 184 -3.35 22.30 -5.44
N TRP A 185 -3.90 22.84 -6.54
CA TRP A 185 -4.54 24.16 -6.52
C TRP A 185 -6.07 24.05 -6.48
N LEU A 186 -6.64 23.16 -7.28
CA LEU A 186 -8.09 23.05 -7.42
C LEU A 186 -8.75 22.02 -6.48
N ARG A 187 -7.98 21.26 -5.69
CA ARG A 187 -8.53 20.17 -4.85
C ARG A 187 -9.71 20.61 -3.97
N TYR A 188 -9.60 21.78 -3.33
CA TYR A 188 -10.64 22.28 -2.44
C TYR A 188 -11.93 22.64 -3.17
N ALA A 189 -11.83 23.07 -4.44
CA ALA A 189 -12.99 23.36 -5.29
C ALA A 189 -13.80 22.08 -5.59
N PHE A 190 -13.18 20.90 -5.53
CA PHE A 190 -13.84 19.62 -5.79
C PHE A 190 -14.29 18.87 -4.52
N TYR A 191 -13.81 19.25 -3.33
CA TYR A 191 -14.15 18.55 -2.08
C TYR A 191 -15.62 18.71 -1.70
N VAL A 192 -16.12 19.94 -1.64
CA VAL A 192 -17.52 20.21 -1.26
C VAL A 192 -18.48 19.65 -2.31
N PRO A 193 -18.31 19.89 -3.63
CA PRO A 193 -19.17 19.27 -4.62
C PRO A 193 -19.09 17.74 -4.62
N GLY A 194 -17.89 17.17 -4.50
CA GLY A 194 -17.70 15.72 -4.44
C GLY A 194 -18.42 15.11 -3.24
N TYR A 195 -18.35 15.73 -2.07
CA TYR A 195 -19.09 15.29 -0.89
C TYR A 195 -20.60 15.36 -1.10
N LEU A 196 -21.12 16.50 -1.58
CA LEU A 196 -22.56 16.68 -1.81
C LEU A 196 -23.11 15.74 -2.88
N LEU A 197 -22.31 15.38 -3.88
CA LEU A 197 -22.69 14.44 -4.92
C LEU A 197 -22.64 12.98 -4.44
N LEU A 198 -21.53 12.56 -3.82
CA LEU A 198 -21.28 11.15 -3.52
C LEU A 198 -21.88 10.69 -2.18
N LYS A 199 -22.02 11.59 -1.20
CA LYS A 199 -22.55 11.22 0.13
C LYS A 199 -24.01 10.77 0.10
N PRO A 200 -24.95 11.45 -0.59
CA PRO A 200 -26.36 11.04 -0.58
C PRO A 200 -26.65 9.83 -1.49
N TRP A 201 -25.68 9.36 -2.28
CA TRP A 201 -25.91 8.24 -3.20
C TRP A 201 -26.24 6.94 -2.46
N PRO A 202 -27.37 6.28 -2.81
CA PRO A 202 -27.71 4.96 -2.29
C PRO A 202 -26.59 3.95 -2.56
N GLU A 203 -26.32 3.08 -1.58
CA GLU A 203 -25.27 2.05 -1.70
C GLU A 203 -25.43 1.17 -2.93
N LYS A 204 -26.67 0.83 -3.31
CA LYS A 204 -26.96 0.04 -4.52
C LYS A 204 -26.41 0.68 -5.80
N ILE A 205 -26.49 2.02 -5.89
CA ILE A 205 -25.97 2.79 -7.03
C ILE A 205 -24.44 2.81 -6.98
N LYS A 206 -23.85 3.09 -5.81
CA LYS A 206 -22.40 3.01 -5.61
C LYS A 206 -21.85 1.64 -6.02
N SER A 207 -22.47 0.56 -5.55
CA SER A 207 -22.10 -0.82 -5.89
C SER A 207 -22.24 -1.10 -7.39
N LEU A 208 -23.27 -0.57 -8.06
CA LEU A 208 -23.40 -0.73 -9.51
C LEU A 208 -22.27 -0.04 -10.27
N VAL A 209 -21.98 1.22 -9.95
CA VAL A 209 -20.89 1.99 -10.58
C VAL A 209 -19.54 1.33 -10.33
N ILE A 210 -19.28 0.91 -9.09
CA ILE A 210 -18.06 0.17 -8.72
C ILE A 210 -17.93 -1.11 -9.54
N ARG A 211 -18.99 -1.91 -9.67
CA ARG A 211 -18.95 -3.14 -10.49
C ARG A 211 -18.64 -2.84 -11.95
N MET A 212 -19.21 -1.76 -12.51
CA MET A 212 -18.91 -1.33 -13.88
C MET A 212 -17.44 -0.90 -14.04
N LEU A 213 -16.91 -0.11 -13.08
CA LEU A 213 -15.51 0.33 -13.07
C LEU A 213 -14.56 -0.87 -12.97
N LEU A 214 -14.79 -1.79 -12.03
CA LEU A 214 -13.97 -2.99 -11.84
C LEU A 214 -13.97 -3.87 -13.09
N ARG A 215 -15.14 -4.06 -13.73
CA ARG A 215 -15.24 -4.81 -14.99
C ARG A 215 -14.42 -4.16 -16.11
N ARG A 216 -14.44 -2.82 -16.20
CA ARG A 216 -13.64 -2.07 -17.19
C ARG A 216 -12.14 -2.22 -16.92
N MET A 217 -11.74 -2.30 -15.65
CA MET A 217 -10.35 -2.52 -15.25
C MET A 217 -9.92 -4.00 -15.29
N ASN A 218 -10.84 -4.90 -15.67
CA ASN A 218 -10.64 -6.35 -15.60
C ASN A 218 -10.19 -6.85 -14.21
N LEU A 219 -10.65 -6.16 -13.15
CA LEU A 219 -10.38 -6.53 -11.77
C LEU A 219 -11.56 -7.32 -11.21
N GLN A 220 -11.27 -8.56 -10.83
CA GLN A 220 -12.16 -9.37 -10.00
C GLN A 220 -11.57 -9.39 -8.59
N SER A 221 -12.37 -8.98 -7.61
CA SER A 221 -11.97 -9.11 -6.22
C SER A 221 -13.21 -9.40 -5.37
N GLU A 222 -12.98 -10.27 -4.39
CA GLU A 222 -13.97 -10.76 -3.43
C GLU A 222 -14.29 -9.71 -2.35
N PHE A 223 -13.55 -8.60 -2.30
CA PHE A 223 -13.68 -7.57 -1.28
C PHE A 223 -14.50 -6.37 -1.75
N SER A 224 -15.11 -5.70 -0.78
CA SER A 224 -15.90 -4.49 -1.04
C SER A 224 -14.99 -3.33 -1.45
N PHE A 225 -15.36 -2.68 -2.54
CA PHE A 225 -14.70 -1.47 -3.04
C PHE A 225 -15.50 -0.19 -2.75
N LEU A 226 -16.46 -0.24 -1.82
CA LEU A 226 -17.28 0.92 -1.47
C LEU A 226 -16.44 2.14 -1.10
N ASN A 227 -15.28 1.91 -0.46
CA ASN A 227 -14.30 2.95 -0.09
C ASN A 227 -13.78 3.76 -1.29
N ILE A 228 -13.83 3.24 -2.53
CA ILE A 228 -13.46 3.99 -3.74
C ILE A 228 -14.35 5.21 -3.93
N LEU A 229 -15.63 5.12 -3.56
CA LEU A 229 -16.59 6.20 -3.72
C LEU A 229 -16.90 6.93 -2.40
N GLU A 230 -16.19 6.61 -1.32
CA GLU A 230 -16.35 7.33 -0.07
C GLU A 230 -15.60 8.67 -0.11
N PRO A 231 -16.28 9.80 0.12
CA PRO A 231 -15.67 11.13 0.00
C PRO A 231 -14.41 11.29 0.86
N PHE A 232 -14.41 10.74 2.07
CA PHE A 232 -13.27 10.79 2.98
C PHE A 232 -12.03 10.14 2.37
N CYS A 233 -12.17 8.93 1.80
CA CYS A 233 -11.06 8.23 1.17
C CYS A 233 -10.55 8.93 -0.09
N LEU A 234 -11.46 9.46 -0.91
CA LEU A 234 -11.10 10.21 -2.11
C LEU A 234 -10.35 11.51 -1.80
N ILE A 235 -10.79 12.24 -0.77
CA ILE A 235 -10.14 13.46 -0.29
C ILE A 235 -8.73 13.16 0.18
N ASN A 236 -8.55 12.10 0.99
CA ASN A 236 -7.22 11.71 1.47
C ASN A 236 -6.31 11.22 0.34
N ALA A 237 -6.84 10.49 -0.66
CA ALA A 237 -6.08 10.09 -1.84
C ALA A 237 -5.63 11.29 -2.69
N ALA A 238 -6.51 12.28 -2.89
CA ALA A 238 -6.17 13.52 -3.57
C ALA A 238 -5.16 14.36 -2.77
N TYR A 239 -5.32 14.42 -1.44
CA TYR A 239 -4.40 15.09 -0.54
C TYR A 239 -2.99 14.47 -0.62
N LEU A 240 -2.88 13.15 -0.49
CA LEU A 240 -1.62 12.46 -0.65
C LEU A 240 -1.03 12.69 -2.04
N GLY A 241 -1.83 12.59 -3.11
CA GLY A 241 -1.39 12.84 -4.48
C GLY A 241 -0.83 14.24 -4.69
N SER A 242 -1.37 15.25 -4.01
CA SER A 242 -0.82 16.60 -4.04
C SER A 242 0.55 16.70 -3.34
N GLN A 243 0.74 15.97 -2.24
CA GLN A 243 2.02 15.90 -1.53
C GLN A 243 3.07 15.16 -2.35
N GLU A 244 2.69 14.08 -3.01
CA GLU A 244 3.56 13.35 -3.94
C GLU A 244 4.15 14.27 -5.02
N MET A 245 3.31 15.11 -5.64
CA MET A 245 3.72 16.05 -6.69
C MET A 245 4.71 17.10 -6.19
N MET A 246 4.58 17.52 -4.93
CA MET A 246 5.36 18.62 -4.35
C MET A 246 6.65 18.15 -3.68
N GLU A 247 6.66 16.96 -3.09
CA GLU A 247 7.75 16.48 -2.23
C GLU A 247 8.59 15.39 -2.89
N VAL A 248 8.02 14.57 -3.79
CA VAL A 248 8.76 13.51 -4.50
C VAL A 248 9.43 14.10 -5.75
N VAL A 249 10.37 15.00 -5.51
CA VAL A 249 11.09 15.75 -6.55
C VAL A 249 12.44 15.11 -6.85
N LYS A 250 13.24 14.83 -5.81
CA LYS A 250 14.59 14.28 -5.95
C LYS A 250 14.64 12.82 -5.51
N ARG A 251 15.36 12.00 -6.27
CA ARG A 251 15.64 10.61 -5.93
C ARG A 251 16.57 10.51 -4.71
N ASP A 252 16.24 9.62 -3.78
CA ASP A 252 17.10 9.30 -2.62
C ASP A 252 18.25 8.38 -3.05
N ASN A 253 19.23 8.95 -3.74
CA ASN A 253 20.38 8.22 -4.29
C ASN A 253 21.21 7.54 -3.20
N GLU A 254 21.30 8.12 -2.00
CA GLU A 254 22.08 7.59 -0.90
C GLU A 254 21.48 6.28 -0.39
N THR A 255 20.17 6.28 -0.11
CA THR A 255 19.45 5.09 0.37
C THR A 255 19.48 3.98 -0.68
N ILE A 256 19.23 4.32 -1.95
CA ILE A 256 19.29 3.36 -3.06
C ILE A 256 20.69 2.75 -3.14
N LYS A 257 21.75 3.58 -3.12
CA LYS A 257 23.12 3.09 -3.22
C LYS A 257 23.50 2.16 -2.08
N GLU A 258 23.10 2.49 -0.86
CA GLU A 258 23.33 1.66 0.33
C GLU A 258 22.58 0.32 0.24
N HIS A 259 21.38 0.32 -0.34
CA HIS A 259 20.48 -0.84 -0.37
C HIS A 259 20.42 -1.56 -1.73
N LEU A 260 21.27 -1.18 -2.70
CA LEU A 260 21.36 -1.77 -4.04
C LEU A 260 21.43 -3.30 -4.03
N SER A 261 22.13 -3.90 -3.07
CA SER A 261 22.24 -5.36 -2.93
C SER A 261 20.94 -6.05 -2.49
N LYS A 262 20.02 -5.29 -1.88
CA LYS A 262 18.68 -5.71 -1.45
C LYS A 262 17.62 -5.33 -2.49
N GLU A 263 17.85 -4.33 -3.34
CA GLU A 263 16.95 -3.96 -4.42
C GLU A 263 17.12 -4.93 -5.61
N MET A 264 16.07 -5.69 -5.95
CA MET A 264 16.06 -6.43 -7.22
C MET A 264 15.47 -5.54 -8.30
N ALA A 265 16.39 -4.91 -9.02
CA ALA A 265 16.13 -3.94 -10.07
C ALA A 265 16.10 -4.58 -11.46
N ASP A 266 15.46 -5.74 -11.69
CA ASP A 266 15.50 -6.34 -13.05
C ASP A 266 14.74 -5.49 -14.10
N MET A 267 13.92 -4.52 -13.69
CA MET A 267 13.35 -3.48 -14.57
C MET A 267 13.95 -2.07 -14.38
N VAL A 268 14.65 -1.82 -13.27
CA VAL A 268 15.21 -0.50 -12.93
C VAL A 268 16.69 -0.43 -13.27
N ALA A 269 17.41 -1.55 -13.31
CA ALA A 269 18.84 -1.61 -13.61
C ALA A 269 19.16 -1.18 -15.03
N ASP A 270 18.30 -1.46 -16.01
CA ASP A 270 18.52 -0.98 -17.39
C ASP A 270 18.33 0.54 -17.48
N TRP A 271 17.35 1.11 -16.76
CA TRP A 271 17.15 2.55 -16.70
C TRP A 271 18.22 3.28 -15.86
N LEU A 272 18.69 2.66 -14.75
CA LEU A 272 19.75 3.20 -13.90
C LEU A 272 21.14 3.14 -14.55
N LYS A 273 21.44 2.11 -15.36
CA LYS A 273 22.69 2.01 -16.11
C LYS A 273 22.81 3.13 -17.16
N ASP A 274 21.72 3.47 -17.83
CA ASP A 274 21.69 4.53 -18.84
C ASP A 274 21.84 5.95 -18.26
N ASP A 275 21.46 6.16 -16.99
CA ASP A 275 21.58 7.46 -16.32
C ASP A 275 22.90 7.61 -15.55
N LEU A 276 23.42 6.54 -14.95
CA LEU A 276 24.73 6.56 -14.26
C LEU A 276 25.91 6.62 -15.24
N SER A 277 25.73 6.25 -16.50
CA SER A 277 26.75 6.41 -17.55
C SER A 277 26.88 7.84 -18.08
N LYS A 278 26.00 8.76 -17.64
CA LYS A 278 25.97 10.17 -18.06
C LYS A 278 26.42 11.15 -16.96
N ILE A 279 26.86 10.65 -15.81
CA ILE A 279 27.48 11.42 -14.71
C ILE A 279 28.95 11.01 -14.62
#